data_AF-A0A2M8NFC0-F1
#
_entry.id   AF-A0A2M8NFC0-F1
#
_cell.length_a   1.000
_cell.length_b   1.000
_cell.length_c   1.000
_cell.angle_alpha   90.00
_cell.angle_beta   90.00
_cell.angle_gamma   90.00
#
_symmetry.space_group_name_H-M   'P 1'
#
loop_
_entity.id
_entity.type
_entity.pdbx_description
1 polymer ?
#
loop_
_entity_poly.entity_id
_entity_poly.type
_entity_poly.pdbx_seq_one_letter_code
_entity_poly.pdbx_strand_id
1 'polypeptide(L)'
;TDPLLEQAIALVIATGEASASLIQRRLGVGYPRAARIMDLLVELGVVGESKDGGRSREVLIKPGKDPFKDLIEKRMRGGGAR
;
A
#
# COMPACT_ATOMS: atom_id res chain seq x y z
N THR A 1 3.62 -4.01 -13.32
CA THR A 1 2.74 -3.45 -12.27
C THR A 1 1.40 -4.17 -12.33
N ASP A 2 0.80 -4.54 -11.19
CA ASP A 2 -0.50 -5.24 -11.18
C ASP A 2 -1.63 -4.27 -11.58
N PRO A 3 -2.55 -4.63 -12.50
CA PRO A 3 -3.67 -3.77 -12.92
C PRO A 3 -4.60 -3.31 -11.80
N LEU A 4 -4.63 -4.03 -10.68
CA LEU A 4 -5.50 -3.73 -9.54
C LEU A 4 -4.79 -2.95 -8.43
N LEU A 5 -3.52 -2.57 -8.63
CA LEU A 5 -2.73 -1.88 -7.62
C LEU A 5 -3.36 -0.54 -7.23
N GLU A 6 -3.81 0.26 -8.19
CA GLU A 6 -4.48 1.54 -7.92
C GLU A 6 -5.77 1.36 -7.12
N GLN A 7 -6.57 0.34 -7.47
CA GLN A 7 -7.79 0.00 -6.73
C GLN A 7 -7.47 -0.47 -5.31
N ALA A 8 -6.39 -1.23 -5.14
CA ALA A 8 -5.93 -1.66 -3.83
C ALA A 8 -5.45 -0.48 -2.98
N ILE A 9 -4.72 0.48 -3.55
CA ILE A 9 -4.30 1.72 -2.86
C ILE A 9 -5.53 2.49 -2.37
N ALA A 10 -6.50 2.74 -3.25
CA ALA A 10 -7.73 3.45 -2.90
C ALA A 10 -8.52 2.71 -1.80
N LEU A 11 -8.60 1.39 -1.91
CA LEU A 11 -9.27 0.54 -0.93
C LEU A 11 -8.61 0.64 0.44
N VAL A 12 -7.29 0.46 0.54
CA VAL A 12 -6.61 0.46 1.85
C VAL A 12 -6.61 1.85 2.50
N ILE A 13 -6.49 2.92 1.71
CA ILE A 13 -6.62 4.29 2.24
C ILE A 13 -8.03 4.52 2.80
N ALA A 14 -9.07 4.04 2.11
CA ALA A 14 -10.44 4.16 2.57
C ALA A 14 -10.72 3.33 3.82
N THR A 15 -10.11 2.15 3.97
CA THR A 15 -10.31 1.26 5.13
C THR A 15 -9.43 1.60 6.33
N GLY A 16 -8.28 2.26 6.12
CA GLY A 16 -7.29 2.56 7.17
C GLY A 16 -6.45 1.37 7.62
N GLU A 17 -6.76 0.17 7.15
CA GLU A 17 -6.00 -1.06 7.37
C GLU A 17 -5.83 -1.83 6.07
N ALA A 18 -4.74 -2.60 5.96
CA ALA A 18 -4.43 -3.41 4.80
C ALA A 18 -4.13 -4.86 5.21
N SER A 19 -4.72 -5.83 4.49
CA SER A 19 -4.35 -7.24 4.60
C SER A 19 -4.58 -7.95 3.26
N ALA A 20 -3.82 -9.02 3.01
CA ALA A 20 -4.00 -9.83 1.80
C ALA A 20 -5.44 -10.38 1.69
N SER A 21 -6.03 -10.83 2.79
CA SER A 21 -7.42 -11.32 2.79
C SER A 21 -8.46 -10.23 2.50
N LEU A 22 -8.21 -8.98 2.94
CA LEU A 22 -9.07 -7.84 2.60
C LEU A 22 -9.02 -7.55 1.10
N ILE A 23 -7.83 -7.49 0.52
CA ILE A 23 -7.61 -7.27 -0.92
C ILE A 23 -8.24 -8.41 -1.73
N GLN A 24 -8.03 -9.66 -1.30
CA GLN A 24 -8.59 -10.86 -1.93
C GLN A 24 -10.12 -10.75 -2.06
N ARG A 25 -10.82 -10.49 -0.95
CA ARG A 25 -12.29 -10.44 -0.92
C ARG A 25 -12.86 -9.22 -1.65
N ARG A 26 -12.21 -8.06 -1.52
CA ARG A 26 -12.73 -6.80 -2.06
C ARG A 26 -12.47 -6.66 -3.57
N LEU A 27 -11.35 -7.18 -4.06
CA LEU A 27 -10.98 -7.08 -5.49
C LEU A 27 -11.23 -8.39 -6.27
N GLY A 28 -11.76 -9.42 -5.62
CA GLY A 28 -12.11 -10.69 -6.27
C GLY A 28 -10.92 -11.45 -6.85
N VAL A 29 -9.74 -11.31 -6.26
CA VAL A 29 -8.51 -11.97 -6.73
C VAL A 29 -8.16 -13.20 -5.89
N GLY A 30 -7.38 -14.12 -6.44
CA GLY A 30 -6.79 -15.21 -5.65
C GLY A 30 -5.77 -14.71 -4.63
N TYR A 31 -5.60 -15.46 -3.53
CA TYR A 31 -4.69 -15.10 -2.43
C TYR A 31 -3.24 -14.79 -2.88
N PRO A 32 -2.59 -15.57 -3.77
CA PRO A 32 -1.22 -15.25 -4.21
C PRO A 32 -1.09 -13.88 -4.89
N ARG A 33 -2.14 -13.47 -5.62
CA ARG A 33 -2.18 -12.14 -6.25
C ARG A 33 -2.40 -11.05 -5.20
N ALA A 34 -3.30 -11.27 -4.25
CA ALA A 34 -3.52 -10.34 -3.14
C ALA A 34 -2.25 -10.13 -2.29
N ALA A 35 -1.49 -11.20 -2.03
CA ALA A 35 -0.20 -11.12 -1.34
C ALA A 35 0.82 -10.27 -2.11
N ARG A 36 0.97 -10.49 -3.43
CA ARG A 36 1.84 -9.65 -4.27
C ARG A 36 1.43 -8.19 -4.28
N ILE A 37 0.13 -7.90 -4.35
CA ILE A 37 -0.38 -6.53 -4.26
C ILE A 37 -0.02 -5.93 -2.89
N MET A 38 -0.16 -6.69 -1.81
CA MET A 38 0.22 -6.27 -0.47
C MET A 38 1.72 -5.90 -0.39
N ASP A 39 2.59 -6.71 -0.98
CA ASP A 39 4.03 -6.44 -1.01
C ASP A 39 4.35 -5.15 -1.78
N LEU A 40 3.67 -4.91 -2.91
CA LEU A 40 3.79 -3.66 -3.67
C LEU A 40 3.32 -2.44 -2.87
N LEU A 41 2.25 -2.57 -2.07
CA LEU A 41 1.78 -1.47 -1.20
C LEU A 41 2.82 -1.11 -0.12
N VAL A 42 3.59 -2.08 0.35
CA VAL A 42 4.68 -1.87 1.31
C VAL A 42 5.87 -1.21 0.63
N GLU A 43 6.26 -1.70 -0.55
CA GLU A 43 7.34 -1.13 -1.36
C GLU A 43 7.06 0.34 -1.73
N LEU A 44 5.81 0.68 -2.03
CA LEU A 44 5.36 2.04 -2.31
C LEU A 44 5.25 2.92 -1.05
N GLY A 45 5.40 2.35 0.15
CA GLY A 45 5.24 3.07 1.41
C GLY A 45 3.79 3.49 1.71
N VAL A 46 2.81 2.86 1.06
CA VAL A 46 1.39 3.09 1.35
C VAL A 46 0.99 2.38 2.64
N VAL A 47 1.59 1.23 2.89
CA VAL A 47 1.34 0.37 4.05
C VAL A 47 2.63 0.13 4.80
N GLY A 48 2.57 0.09 6.14
CA GLY A 48 3.72 -0.19 6.99
C GLY A 48 4.22 -1.63 6.89
N GLU A 49 5.38 -1.89 7.51
CA GLU A 49 5.90 -3.23 7.67
C GLU A 49 4.97 -4.11 8.52
N SER A 50 5.12 -5.43 8.41
CA SER A 50 4.41 -6.36 9.29
C SER A 50 4.85 -6.11 10.73
N LYS A 51 3.89 -5.85 11.63
CA LYS A 51 4.14 -5.96 13.07
C LYS A 51 3.97 -7.43 13.47
N ASP A 52 4.85 -7.94 14.33
CA ASP A 52 4.84 -9.35 14.74
C ASP A 52 3.45 -9.79 15.22
N GLY A 53 2.93 -10.87 14.60
CA GLY A 53 1.62 -11.47 14.92
C GLY A 53 0.40 -10.78 14.31
N GLY A 54 0.54 -9.63 13.64
CA GLY A 54 -0.57 -8.87 13.04
C GLY A 54 -0.92 -9.32 11.62
N ARG A 55 -2.15 -9.80 11.39
CA ARG A 55 -2.67 -10.11 10.02
C ARG A 55 -2.98 -8.87 9.19
N SER A 56 -3.23 -7.74 9.86
CA SER A 56 -3.47 -6.43 9.24
C SER A 56 -2.29 -5.51 9.50
N ARG A 57 -2.01 -4.65 8.52
CA ARG A 57 -0.96 -3.65 8.56
C ARG A 57 -1.56 -2.26 8.56
N GLU A 58 -0.86 -1.35 9.21
CA GLU A 58 -1.22 0.06 9.32
C GLU A 58 -1.02 0.76 7.97
N VAL A 59 -2.00 1.58 7.59
CA VAL A 59 -1.92 2.39 6.36
C VAL A 59 -1.28 3.72 6.71
N LEU A 60 -0.17 4.03 6.04
CA LEU A 60 0.66 5.21 6.33
C LEU A 60 0.11 6.48 5.69
N ILE A 61 -0.76 6.34 4.68
CA ILE A 61 -1.38 7.46 3.97
C ILE A 61 -2.74 7.78 4.58
N LYS A 62 -2.94 9.06 4.92
CA LYS A 62 -4.24 9.55 5.41
C LYS A 62 -5.19 9.83 4.25
N PRO A 63 -6.51 9.60 4.43
CA PRO A 63 -7.52 10.04 3.47
C PRO A 63 -7.38 11.54 3.16
N GLY A 64 -7.41 11.92 1.88
CA GLY A 64 -7.30 13.30 1.42
C GLY A 64 -5.86 13.83 1.24
N LYS A 65 -4.83 13.04 1.56
CA LYS A 65 -3.46 13.29 1.09
C LYS A 65 -3.21 12.55 -0.22
N ASP A 66 -2.48 13.19 -1.13
CA ASP A 66 -1.98 12.53 -2.33
C ASP A 66 -0.89 11.50 -1.91
N PRO A 67 -1.13 10.19 -2.10
CA PRO A 67 -0.18 9.14 -1.74
C PRO A 67 1.14 9.26 -2.51
N PHE A 68 1.13 9.87 -3.69
CA PHE A 68 2.31 10.04 -4.52
C PHE A 68 3.10 11.30 -4.16
N LYS A 69 2.48 12.30 -3.51
CA LYS A 69 3.18 13.52 -3.12
C LYS A 69 4.31 13.24 -2.14
N ASP A 70 4.04 12.46 -1.08
CA ASP A 70 5.06 12.12 -0.08
C ASP A 70 6.18 11.23 -0.67
N LEU A 71 5.84 10.38 -1.66
CA LEU A 71 6.81 9.53 -2.38
C LEU A 71 7.69 10.35 -3.34
N ILE A 72 7.09 11.27 -4.08
CA ILE A 72 7.78 12.21 -4.99
C ILE A 72 8.67 13.13 -4.17
N GLU A 73 8.20 13.69 -3.05
CA GLU A 73 9.01 14.53 -2.17
C GLU A 73 10.22 13.78 -1.61
N LYS A 74 10.05 12.52 -1.18
CA LYS A 74 11.18 11.67 -0.74
C LYS A 74 12.19 11.42 -1.87
N ARG A 75 11.72 11.11 -3.09
CA ARG A 75 12.59 10.88 -4.25
C ARG A 75 13.31 12.16 -4.70
N MET A 76 12.62 13.30 -4.65
CA MET A 76 13.18 14.61 -5.00
C MET A 76 14.18 15.11 -3.93
N ARG A 77 13.95 14.82 -2.64
CA ARG A 77 14.92 15.12 -1.57
C ARG A 77 16.14 14.19 -1.57
N GLY A 78 16.02 12.96 -2.07
CA GLY A 78 17.13 11.99 -2.18
C GLY A 78 18.05 12.17 -3.39
N GLY A 79 17.67 13.00 -4.37
CA GLY A 79 18.44 13.24 -5.60
C GLY A 79 19.39 14.44 -5.56
N GLY A 80 19.60 15.05 -4.39
CA GLY A 80 20.35 16.30 -4.23
C GLY A 80 21.36 16.26 -3.09
N ALA A 81 22.25 15.28 -3.06
CA ALA A 81 23.46 15.36 -2.25
C ALA A 81 24.58 14.47 -2.82
N ARG A 82 25.34 15.08 -3.75
CA ARG A 82 26.68 14.72 -4.26
C ARG A 82 26.80 13.46 -5.12
#